data_AF-A0A268TJW2-F1
#
_entry.id   AF-A0A268TJW2-F1
#
_cell.length_a   1.000
_cell.length_b   1.000
_cell.length_c   1.000
_cell.angle_alpha   90.00
_cell.angle_beta   90.00
_cell.angle_gamma   90.00
#
_symmetry.space_group_name_H-M   'P 1'
#
loop_
_entity.id
_entity.type
_entity.pdbx_description
1 polymer ?
#
loop_
_entity_poly.entity_id
_entity_poly.type
_entity_poly.pdbx_seq_one_letter_code
_entity_poly.pdbx_strand_id
1 'polypeptide(L)' 'MKKNTAIKLLEFFVGIFFGIGIFGGISCFLILRDFDTIIAFLLSITFFGIFSFFAILSKSLSILLRHNDSKPQNHI' A
#
# COMPACT_ATOMS: atom_id res chain seq x y z
N MET A 1 -18.32 -7.04 -9.96
CA MET A 1 -17.19 -7.95 -9.72
C MET A 1 -17.53 -8.91 -8.59
N LYS A 2 -17.09 -10.18 -8.66
CA LYS A 2 -17.25 -11.14 -7.55
C LYS A 2 -16.44 -10.62 -6.35
N LYS A 3 -17.00 -10.56 -5.14
CA LYS A 3 -16.34 -9.96 -3.94
C LYS A 3 -14.95 -10.56 -3.66
N ASN A 4 -14.77 -11.85 -3.93
CA ASN A 4 -13.48 -12.54 -3.87
C ASN A 4 -12.41 -11.94 -4.82
N THR A 5 -12.83 -11.46 -5.99
CA THR A 5 -11.95 -10.74 -6.93
C THR A 5 -11.52 -9.40 -6.36
N ALA A 6 -12.41 -8.68 -5.66
CA ALA A 6 -12.07 -7.40 -5.02
C ALA A 6 -11.05 -7.57 -3.89
N ILE A 7 -11.20 -8.60 -3.05
CA ILE A 7 -10.24 -8.94 -1.98
C ILE A 7 -8.85 -9.23 -2.57
N LYS A 8 -8.78 -10.10 -3.60
CA LYS A 8 -7.51 -10.40 -4.28
C LYS A 8 -6.89 -9.18 -4.95
N LEU A 9 -7.70 -8.31 -5.53
CA LEU A 9 -7.24 -7.07 -6.15
C LEU A 9 -6.61 -6.14 -5.10
N LEU A 10 -7.25 -6.00 -3.93
CA LEU A 10 -6.70 -5.21 -2.83
C LEU A 10 -5.38 -5.77 -2.32
N GLU A 11 -5.28 -7.10 -2.13
CA GLU A 11 -4.03 -7.75 -1.72
C GLU A 11 -2.91 -7.54 -2.76
N PHE A 12 -3.25 -7.57 -4.05
CA PHE A 12 -2.31 -7.23 -5.12
C PHE A 12 -1.82 -5.77 -5.03
N PHE A 13 -2.72 -4.82 -4.77
CA PHE A 13 -2.35 -3.42 -4.56
C PHE A 13 -1.47 -3.22 -3.32
N VAL A 14 -1.68 -3.98 -2.23
CA VAL A 14 -0.78 -3.94 -1.05
C VAL A 14 0.65 -4.25 -1.48
N GLY A 15 0.84 -5.33 -2.25
CA GLY A 15 2.15 -5.73 -2.76
C GLY A 15 2.76 -4.68 -3.68
N ILE A 16 1.97 -4.13 -4.62
CA ILE A 16 2.43 -3.08 -5.53
C ILE A 16 2.85 -1.83 -4.77
N PHE A 17 2.04 -1.33 -3.85
CA PHE A 17 2.35 -0.10 -3.11
C PHE A 17 3.62 -0.27 -2.27
N PHE A 18 3.81 -1.44 -1.68
CA PHE A 18 5.04 -1.74 -0.94
C PHE A 18 6.26 -1.80 -1.87
N GLY A 19 6.13 -2.47 -3.03
CA GLY A 19 7.18 -2.56 -4.04
C GLY A 19 7.56 -1.19 -4.60
N ILE A 20 6.58 -0.37 -4.99
CA ILE A 20 6.80 0.99 -5.48
C ILE A 20 7.37 1.89 -4.37
N GLY A 21 6.91 1.75 -3.12
CA GLY A 21 7.46 2.51 -2.00
C GLY A 21 8.95 2.27 -1.78
N ILE A 22 9.38 1.00 -1.80
CA ILE A 22 10.80 0.63 -1.68
C ILE A 22 11.58 1.06 -2.92
N PHE A 23 11.11 0.70 -4.11
CA PHE A 23 11.81 0.96 -5.36
C PHE A 23 11.91 2.46 -5.63
N GLY A 24 10.84 3.21 -5.37
CA GLY A 24 10.80 4.66 -5.49
C GLY A 24 11.65 5.37 -4.44
N GLY A 25 11.70 4.88 -3.20
CA GLY A 25 12.62 5.39 -2.17
C GLY A 25 14.09 5.23 -2.57
N ILE A 26 14.49 4.04 -3.01
CA ILE A 26 15.85 3.78 -3.51
C ILE A 26 16.14 4.62 -4.76
N SER A 27 15.19 4.72 -5.68
CA SER A 27 15.33 5.52 -6.89
C SER A 27 15.50 7.02 -6.58
N CYS A 28 14.81 7.55 -5.56
CA CYS A 28 15.03 8.91 -5.08
C CYS A 28 16.49 9.13 -4.64
N PHE A 29 17.07 8.18 -3.91
CA PHE A 29 18.48 8.26 -3.51
C PHE A 29 19.44 8.21 -4.70
N LEU A 30 19.14 7.42 -5.73
CA LEU A 30 19.97 7.31 -6.92
C LEU A 30 19.87 8.54 -7.83
N ILE A 31 18.67 9.12 -7.98
CA ILE A 31 18.40 10.27 -8.85
C ILE A 31 18.89 11.57 -8.20
N LEU A 32 18.68 11.73 -6.89
CA LEU A 32 19.10 12.91 -6.14
C LEU A 32 20.51 12.77 -5.55
N ARG A 33 21.33 11.85 -6.06
CA ARG A 33 22.70 11.62 -5.56
C ARG A 33 23.58 12.88 -5.62
N ASP A 34 23.35 13.73 -6.61
CA ASP A 34 24.07 15.01 -6.79
C ASP A 34 23.40 16.19 -6.07
N PHE A 35 22.24 15.99 -5.45
CA PHE A 35 21.53 16.98 -4.65
C PHE A 35 21.80 16.78 -3.14
N ASP A 36 21.40 17.77 -2.33
CA ASP A 36 21.56 17.71 -0.88
C ASP A 36 20.89 16.45 -0.28
N THR A 37 21.68 15.64 0.41
CA THR A 37 21.27 14.36 1.00
C THR A 37 20.06 14.50 1.93
N ILE A 38 19.89 15.66 2.58
CA ILE A 38 18.75 15.90 3.48
C ILE A 38 17.45 15.96 2.68
N ILE A 39 17.46 16.60 1.51
CA ILE A 39 16.29 16.70 0.63
C ILE A 39 15.95 15.32 0.06
N ALA A 40 16.95 14.57 -0.38
CA ALA A 40 16.77 13.20 -0.88
C ALA A 40 16.18 12.28 0.21
N PHE A 41 16.66 12.41 1.45
CA PHE A 41 16.15 11.65 2.59
C PHE A 41 14.70 12.00 2.92
N LEU A 42 14.36 13.29 3.02
CA LEU A 42 12.99 13.75 3.25
C LEU A 42 12.06 13.25 2.15
N LEU A 43 12.44 13.39 0.88
CA LEU A 43 11.64 12.95 -0.25
C LEU A 43 11.43 11.43 -0.24
N SER A 44 12.48 10.65 0.03
CA SER A 44 12.40 9.19 0.14
C SER A 44 11.48 8.76 1.28
N ILE A 45 11.56 9.40 2.45
CA ILE A 45 10.71 9.07 3.60
C ILE A 45 9.25 9.45 3.34
N THR A 46 9.01 10.59 2.70
CA THR A 46 7.66 11.02 2.32
C THR A 46 7.07 10.06 1.29
N PHE A 47 7.83 9.68 0.27
CA PHE A 47 7.38 8.74 -0.75
C PHE A 47 7.06 7.37 -0.10
N PHE A 48 8.00 6.81 0.65
CA PHE A 48 7.79 5.56 1.36
C PHE A 48 6.59 5.62 2.31
N GLY A 49 6.42 6.73 3.04
CA GLY A 49 5.31 6.94 3.97
C GLY A 49 3.94 6.97 3.29
N ILE A 50 3.82 7.70 2.19
CA ILE A 50 2.56 7.78 1.41
C ILE A 50 2.20 6.39 0.88
N PHE A 51 3.13 5.71 0.21
CA PHE A 51 2.88 4.39 -0.37
C PHE A 51 2.63 3.32 0.70
N SER A 52 3.34 3.36 1.82
CA SER A 52 3.09 2.46 2.96
C SER A 52 1.70 2.70 3.57
N PHE A 53 1.27 3.96 3.66
CA PHE A 53 -0.07 4.29 4.15
C PHE A 53 -1.16 3.69 3.24
N PHE A 54 -1.04 3.85 1.92
CA PHE A 54 -1.95 3.21 0.96
C PHE A 54 -1.91 1.69 1.02
N ALA A 55 -0.74 1.08 1.22
CA ALA A 55 -0.61 -0.36 1.41
C ALA A 55 -1.36 -0.83 2.67
N ILE A 56 -1.21 -0.12 3.79
CA ILE A 56 -1.92 -0.43 5.05
C ILE A 56 -3.43 -0.27 4.87
N LEU A 57 -3.87 0.82 4.22
CA LEU A 57 -5.30 1.05 3.93
C LEU A 57 -5.89 -0.07 3.06
N SER A 58 -5.20 -0.45 1.98
CA SER A 58 -5.67 -1.53 1.10
C SER A 58 -5.75 -2.86 1.86
N LYS A 59 -4.78 -3.14 2.74
CA LYS A 59 -4.79 -4.34 3.58
C LYS A 59 -5.94 -4.31 4.59
N SER A 60 -6.17 -3.17 5.23
CA SER A 60 -7.28 -2.96 6.16
C SER A 60 -8.64 -3.18 5.48
N LEU A 61 -8.82 -2.61 4.28
CA LEU A 61 -10.07 -2.74 3.53
C LEU A 61 -10.29 -4.18 3.05
N SER A 62 -9.23 -4.91 2.72
CA SER A 62 -9.30 -6.35 2.37
C SER A 62 -9.77 -7.18 3.55
N ILE A 63 -9.19 -6.94 4.73
CA ILE A 63 -9.59 -7.62 5.99
C ILE A 63 -11.04 -7.29 6.34
N LEU A 64 -11.46 -6.02 6.20
CA LEU A 64 -12.83 -5.60 6.47
C LEU A 64 -13.83 -6.27 5.52
N LEU A 65 -13.53 -6.31 4.22
CA LEU A 65 -14.37 -6.99 3.23
C LEU A 65 -14.48 -8.49 3.51
N ARG A 66 -13.38 -9.11 3.93
CA ARG A 66 -13.33 -10.53 4.29
C ARG A 66 -14.13 -10.82 5.56
N HIS A 67 -14.06 -9.96 6.58
CA HIS A 67 -14.83 -10.11 7.82
C HIS A 67 -16.34 -9.91 7.62
N ASN A 68 -16.73 -9.00 6.72
CA ASN A 68 -18.14 -8.77 6.37
C ASN A 68 -18.80 -10.03 5.74
N ASP A 69 -18.02 -10.96 5.20
CA ASP A 69 -18.51 -12.26 4.70
C ASP A 69 -18.77 -13.28 5.83
N SER A 70 -18.06 -13.17 6.96
CA SER A 70 -18.10 -14.14 8.06
C SER A 70 -19.28 -13.97 9.01
N LYS A 71 -20.11 -12.94 8.84
CA LYS A 71 -21.33 -12.78 9.63
C LYS A 71 -22.42 -13.62 8.93
N PRO A 72 -22.81 -14.80 9.46
CA PRO A 72 -23.97 -15.48 8.92
C PRO A 72 -25.14 -14.51 9.05
N GLN A 73 -25.90 -14.36 7.97
CA GLN A 73 -27.22 -13.78 8.01
C GLN A 73 -28.08 -14.64 8.94
N ASN A 74 -28.05 -14.37 10.25
CA ASN A 74 -29.19 -14.64 11.11
C ASN A 74 -30.26 -13.62 10.73
N HIS A 75 -30.86 -13.86 9.57
CA HIS A 75 -32.18 -13.38 9.23
C HIS A 75 -33.15 -14.28 10.00
N ILE A 76 -33.77 -13.70 11.02
CA ILE A 76 -35.11 -13.98 11.55
C ILE A 76 -35.38 -15.44 11.99
#